data_AF-A0A1N6JNR1-F1
#
_entry.id   AF-A0A1N6JNR1-F1
#
_cell.length_a   1.000
_cell.length_b   1.000
_cell.length_c   1.000
_cell.angle_alpha   90.00
_cell.angle_beta   90.00
_cell.angle_gamma   90.00
#
_symmetry.space_group_name_H-M   'P 1'
#
loop_
_entity.id
_entity.type
_entity.pdbx_description
1 polymer ?
#
loop_
_entity_poly.entity_id
_entity_poly.type
_entity_poly.pdbx_seq_one_letter_code
_entity_poly.pdbx_strand_id
1 'polypeptide(L)'
;MTEEAKDIISIQATAATTTDKSWLDWQQKEKQETVKRLEDTAKFLSGISSLSLSILLGVNREALKHFSNSTGLKIALCCWLLSVVFTLIVVFPFRYKYASNSADAIRALYQRISQTKFLLLVLGTLLYLAGLSMMVYFYLYRQAPAV
;
A
#
# COMPACT_ATOMS: atom_id res chain seq x y z
N MET A 1 -57.24 26.27 1.63
CA MET A 1 -56.11 26.13 0.69
C MET A 1 -55.03 27.06 1.17
N THR A 2 -54.11 26.54 1.98
CA THR A 2 -53.00 27.30 2.59
C THR A 2 -51.76 27.07 1.75
N GLU A 3 -51.30 28.12 1.07
CA GLU A 3 -49.98 28.16 0.43
C GLU A 3 -48.90 28.14 1.51
N GLU A 4 -48.19 27.01 1.64
CA GLU A 4 -46.95 26.97 2.40
C GLU A 4 -45.85 27.66 1.58
N ALA A 5 -45.52 28.89 1.99
CA ALA A 5 -44.37 29.62 1.50
C ALA A 5 -43.09 28.85 1.85
N LYS A 6 -42.51 28.19 0.84
CA LYS A 6 -41.25 27.46 0.94
C LYS A 6 -40.12 28.46 1.11
N ASP A 7 -39.66 28.62 2.34
CA ASP A 7 -38.58 29.54 2.70
C ASP A 7 -37.27 29.09 2.02
N ILE A 8 -36.85 29.80 0.98
CA ILE A 8 -35.61 29.53 0.26
C ILE A 8 -34.50 30.18 1.07
N ILE A 9 -33.82 29.40 1.91
CA ILE A 9 -32.61 29.83 2.60
C ILE A 9 -31.52 30.06 1.54
N SER A 10 -31.41 31.30 1.08
CA SER A 10 -30.33 31.79 0.23
C SER A 10 -29.07 31.87 1.09
N ILE A 11 -28.25 30.81 1.07
CA ILE A 11 -26.93 30.83 1.67
C ILE A 11 -26.05 31.73 0.79
N GLN A 12 -25.85 32.98 1.20
CA GLN A 12 -24.89 33.89 0.57
C GLN A 12 -23.50 33.30 0.79
N ALA A 13 -22.97 32.60 -0.22
CA ALA A 13 -21.60 32.11 -0.20
C ALA A 13 -20.65 33.31 -0.21
N THR A 14 -20.03 33.61 0.93
CA THR A 14 -18.99 34.63 1.02
C THR A 14 -17.81 34.21 0.15
N ALA A 15 -17.30 35.12 -0.68
CA ALA A 15 -16.14 34.83 -1.51
C ALA A 15 -14.92 34.48 -0.63
N ALA A 16 -14.30 33.34 -0.89
CA ALA A 16 -13.16 32.86 -0.12
C ALA A 16 -12.02 33.89 -0.10
N THR A 17 -11.52 34.19 1.09
CA THR A 17 -10.41 35.13 1.27
C THR A 17 -9.12 34.56 0.67
N THR A 18 -8.12 35.40 0.40
CA THR A 18 -6.81 34.94 -0.09
C THR A 18 -6.14 33.95 0.85
N THR A 19 -6.37 34.07 2.16
CA THR A 19 -5.91 33.13 3.19
C THR A 19 -6.63 31.78 3.12
N ASP A 20 -7.92 31.75 2.81
CA ASP A 20 -8.67 30.49 2.67
C ASP A 20 -8.18 29.69 1.46
N LYS A 21 -7.83 30.38 0.37
CA LYS A 21 -7.26 29.75 -0.83
C LYS A 21 -5.89 29.12 -0.55
N SER A 22 -5.00 29.83 0.15
CA SER A 22 -3.67 29.29 0.49
C SER A 22 -3.75 28.10 1.44
N TRP A 23 -4.70 28.11 2.39
CA TRP A 23 -4.96 26.97 3.27
C TRP A 23 -5.49 25.75 2.50
N LEU A 24 -6.40 25.95 1.55
CA LEU A 24 -6.92 24.87 0.70
C LEU A 24 -5.84 24.25 -0.18
N ASP A 25 -4.98 25.08 -0.77
CA ASP A 25 -3.84 24.62 -1.57
C ASP A 25 -2.84 23.82 -0.73
N TRP A 26 -2.55 24.27 0.49
CA TRP A 26 -1.68 23.55 1.42
C TRP A 26 -2.25 22.17 1.79
N GLN A 27 -3.54 22.10 2.14
CA GLN A 27 -4.25 20.84 2.41
C GLN A 27 -4.21 19.86 1.23
N GLN A 28 -4.33 20.38 0.00
CA GLN A 28 -4.29 19.55 -1.19
C GLN A 28 -2.88 19.00 -1.45
N LYS A 29 -1.84 19.82 -1.23
CA LYS A 29 -0.44 19.37 -1.31
C LYS A 29 -0.12 18.30 -0.27
N GLU A 30 -0.52 18.51 0.99
CA GLU A 30 -0.28 17.55 2.08
C GLU A 30 -0.90 16.17 1.79
N LYS A 31 -2.10 16.16 1.20
CA LYS A 31 -2.77 14.93 0.75
C LYS A 31 -1.98 14.23 -0.36
N GLN A 32 -1.53 14.97 -1.37
CA GLN A 32 -0.70 14.38 -2.43
C GLN A 32 0.62 13.82 -1.90
N GLU A 33 1.25 14.52 -0.95
CA GLU A 33 2.47 14.03 -0.29
C GLU A 33 2.24 12.75 0.49
N THR A 34 1.11 12.60 1.18
CA THR A 34 0.82 11.38 1.95
C THR A 34 0.76 10.15 1.05
N VAL A 35 0.10 10.24 -0.10
CA VAL A 35 0.05 9.15 -1.09
C VAL A 35 1.45 8.87 -1.64
N LYS A 36 2.23 9.91 -1.93
CA LYS A 36 3.61 9.77 -2.38
C LYS A 36 4.50 9.05 -1.35
N ARG A 37 4.37 9.39 -0.06
CA ARG A 37 5.09 8.72 1.03
C ARG A 37 4.77 7.23 1.12
N LEU A 38 3.49 6.85 0.91
CA LEU A 38 3.10 5.43 0.84
C LEU A 38 3.74 4.70 -0.35
N GLU A 39 3.79 5.35 -1.52
CA GLU A 39 4.44 4.79 -2.70
C GLU A 39 5.96 4.64 -2.50
N ASP A 40 6.62 5.65 -1.94
CA ASP A 40 8.05 5.60 -1.67
C ASP A 40 8.39 4.52 -0.62
N THR A 41 7.54 4.34 0.39
CA THR A 41 7.66 3.23 1.35
C THR A 41 7.50 1.87 0.67
N ALA A 42 6.54 1.72 -0.25
CA ALA A 42 6.34 0.50 -1.01
C ALA A 42 7.55 0.17 -1.92
N LYS A 43 8.13 1.18 -2.58
CA LYS A 43 9.38 1.02 -3.37
C LYS A 43 10.53 0.57 -2.49
N PHE A 44 10.68 1.16 -1.31
CA PHE A 44 11.71 0.78 -0.35
C PHE A 44 11.55 -0.67 0.11
N LEU A 45 10.32 -1.08 0.46
CA LEU A 45 10.02 -2.47 0.84
C LEU A 45 10.29 -3.45 -0.31
N SER A 46 9.98 -3.08 -1.55
CA SER A 46 10.33 -3.87 -2.74
C SER A 46 11.85 -4.01 -2.90
N GLY A 47 12.61 -2.95 -2.65
CA GLY A 47 14.07 -2.98 -2.69
C GLY A 47 14.68 -3.91 -1.64
N ILE A 48 14.22 -3.78 -0.38
CA ILE A 48 14.63 -4.67 0.72
C ILE A 48 14.28 -6.12 0.40
N SER A 49 13.08 -6.36 -0.14
CA SER A 49 12.66 -7.70 -0.55
C SER A 49 13.66 -8.28 -1.55
N SER A 50 13.96 -7.57 -2.64
CA SER A 50 14.93 -8.01 -3.65
C SER A 50 16.31 -8.34 -3.05
N LEU A 51 16.80 -7.51 -2.12
CA LEU A 51 18.06 -7.75 -1.43
C LEU A 51 18.02 -9.01 -0.57
N SER A 52 16.93 -9.23 0.18
CA SER A 52 16.76 -10.44 0.98
C SER A 52 16.75 -11.72 0.13
N LEU A 53 16.14 -11.68 -1.07
CA LEU A 53 16.17 -12.81 -2.01
C LEU A 53 17.59 -13.07 -2.53
N SER A 54 18.32 -12.00 -2.87
CA SER A 54 19.70 -12.10 -3.36
C SER A 54 20.61 -12.77 -2.32
N ILE A 55 20.45 -12.46 -1.04
CA ILE A 55 21.18 -13.12 0.05
C ILE A 55 20.80 -14.60 0.14
N LEU A 56 19.51 -14.94 0.12
CA LEU A 56 19.05 -16.33 0.21
C LEU A 56 19.55 -17.19 -0.97
N LEU A 57 19.59 -16.63 -2.18
CA LEU A 57 20.07 -17.33 -3.38
C LEU A 57 21.60 -17.39 -3.44
N GLY A 58 22.28 -16.33 -2.98
CA GLY A 58 23.74 -16.24 -3.00
C GLY A 58 24.43 -17.11 -1.96
N VAL A 59 23.81 -17.32 -0.79
CA VAL A 59 24.42 -18.04 0.33
C VAL A 59 24.49 -19.56 0.09
N ASN A 60 23.57 -20.17 -0.66
CA ASN A 60 23.68 -21.63 -0.86
C ASN A 60 22.91 -22.18 -2.07
N ARG A 61 23.62 -22.69 -3.10
CA ARG A 61 23.03 -23.44 -4.22
C ARG A 61 22.33 -24.73 -3.78
N GLU A 62 22.69 -25.28 -2.62
CA GLU A 62 22.04 -26.47 -2.06
C GLU A 62 20.69 -26.16 -1.42
N ALA A 63 20.50 -24.93 -0.89
CA ALA A 63 19.20 -24.50 -0.37
C ALA A 63 18.12 -24.54 -1.46
N LEU A 64 18.47 -24.17 -2.70
CA LEU A 64 17.59 -24.26 -3.87
C LEU A 64 17.13 -25.70 -4.18
N LYS A 65 17.97 -26.72 -3.95
CA LYS A 65 17.57 -28.12 -4.12
C LYS A 65 16.54 -28.54 -3.08
N HIS A 66 16.70 -28.10 -1.82
CA HIS A 66 15.72 -28.37 -0.76
C HIS A 66 14.39 -27.62 -0.94
N PHE A 67 14.40 -26.46 -1.60
CA PHE A 67 13.19 -25.71 -1.97
C PHE A 67 12.22 -26.52 -2.82
N SER A 68 12.72 -27.36 -3.73
CA SER A 68 11.90 -28.18 -4.64
C SER A 68 11.02 -29.20 -3.89
N ASN A 69 11.51 -29.74 -2.77
CA ASN A 69 10.89 -30.88 -2.09
C ASN A 69 10.09 -30.52 -0.83
N SER A 70 10.17 -29.27 -0.34
CA SER A 70 9.47 -28.85 0.88
C SER A 70 8.26 -27.97 0.58
N THR A 71 7.05 -28.48 0.83
CA THR A 71 5.80 -27.72 0.71
C THR A 71 5.82 -26.44 1.57
N GLY A 72 6.42 -26.49 2.75
CA GLY A 72 6.55 -25.32 3.63
C GLY A 72 7.42 -24.19 3.03
N LEU A 73 8.53 -24.54 2.38
CA LEU A 73 9.38 -23.56 1.69
C LEU A 73 8.67 -22.97 0.47
N LYS A 74 7.89 -23.77 -0.26
CA LYS A 74 7.05 -23.27 -1.37
C LYS A 74 6.01 -22.26 -0.89
N ILE A 75 5.32 -22.56 0.22
CA ILE A 75 4.35 -21.64 0.82
C ILE A 75 5.05 -20.35 1.27
N ALA A 76 6.20 -20.45 1.94
CA ALA A 76 6.97 -19.28 2.37
C ALA A 76 7.39 -18.40 1.18
N LEU A 77 7.84 -19.02 0.08
CA LEU A 77 8.19 -18.32 -1.15
C LEU A 77 6.97 -17.68 -1.81
N CYS A 78 5.82 -18.36 -1.84
CA CYS A 78 4.58 -17.79 -2.35
C CYS A 78 4.11 -16.61 -1.51
N CYS A 79 4.14 -16.70 -0.17
CA CYS A 79 3.84 -15.57 0.72
C CYS A 79 4.77 -14.39 0.46
N TRP A 80 6.06 -14.66 0.31
CA TRP A 80 7.06 -13.64 -0.01
C TRP A 80 6.80 -13.01 -1.38
N LEU A 81 6.55 -13.80 -2.44
CA LEU A 81 6.24 -13.27 -3.77
C LEU A 81 4.95 -12.44 -3.77
N LEU A 82 3.93 -12.90 -3.05
CA LEU A 82 2.67 -12.19 -2.91
C LEU A 82 2.85 -10.85 -2.20
N SER A 83 3.78 -10.76 -1.24
CA SER A 83 4.14 -9.49 -0.61
C SER A 83 4.67 -8.46 -1.62
N VAL A 84 5.52 -8.90 -2.55
CA VAL A 84 6.08 -8.06 -3.62
C VAL A 84 4.98 -7.65 -4.61
N VAL A 85 4.06 -8.55 -4.94
CA VAL A 85 2.92 -8.19 -5.79
C VAL A 85 2.09 -7.08 -5.13
N PHE A 86 1.82 -7.17 -3.83
CA PHE A 86 1.10 -6.12 -3.12
C PHE A 86 1.86 -4.79 -3.08
N THR A 87 3.18 -4.79 -2.87
CA THR A 87 3.95 -3.53 -2.91
C THR A 87 3.97 -2.91 -4.30
N LEU A 88 4.06 -3.72 -5.37
CA LEU A 88 3.95 -3.23 -6.74
C LEU A 88 2.58 -2.60 -7.01
N ILE A 89 1.50 -3.23 -6.55
CA ILE A 89 0.15 -2.69 -6.69
C ILE A 89 0.01 -1.33 -5.97
N VAL A 90 0.69 -1.12 -4.84
CA VAL A 90 0.69 0.18 -4.15
C VAL A 90 1.37 1.28 -4.99
N VAL A 91 2.45 0.93 -5.69
CA VAL A 91 3.21 1.87 -6.53
C VAL A 91 2.48 2.19 -7.82
N PHE A 92 1.82 1.21 -8.46
CA PHE A 92 1.14 1.46 -9.74
C PHE A 92 -0.18 2.22 -9.54
N PRO A 93 -0.37 3.35 -10.24
CA PRO A 93 -1.61 4.10 -10.15
C PRO A 93 -2.72 3.34 -10.89
N PHE A 94 -3.74 2.90 -10.15
CA PHE A 94 -4.98 2.47 -10.77
C PHE A 94 -5.65 3.63 -11.50
N ARG A 95 -6.29 3.35 -12.65
CA ARG A 95 -7.04 4.34 -13.41
C ARG A 95 -8.34 4.67 -12.66
N TYR A 96 -8.29 5.63 -11.75
CA TYR A 96 -9.47 6.10 -11.03
C TYR A 96 -10.27 7.06 -11.91
N LYS A 97 -11.54 6.75 -12.14
CA LYS A 97 -12.50 7.67 -12.76
C LYS A 97 -13.13 8.54 -11.67
N TYR A 98 -13.16 9.85 -11.85
CA TYR A 98 -13.85 10.77 -10.96
C TYR A 98 -14.79 11.69 -11.74
N ALA A 99 -15.91 12.06 -11.11
CA ALA A 99 -16.75 13.14 -11.60
C ALA A 99 -16.08 14.47 -11.23
N SER A 100 -15.66 15.25 -12.23
CA SER A 100 -14.96 16.53 -12.04
C SER A 100 -15.81 17.60 -11.34
N ASN A 101 -17.13 17.40 -11.26
CA ASN A 101 -18.08 18.44 -10.89
C ASN A 101 -18.43 18.48 -9.40
N SER A 102 -17.79 17.66 -8.54
CA SER A 102 -18.03 17.67 -7.09
C SER A 102 -16.74 17.53 -6.30
N ALA A 103 -16.46 18.52 -5.44
CA ALA A 103 -15.32 18.50 -4.53
C ALA A 103 -15.40 17.34 -3.52
N ASP A 104 -16.60 16.97 -3.09
CA ASP A 104 -16.81 15.88 -2.14
C ASP A 104 -16.53 14.51 -2.77
N ALA A 105 -16.88 14.32 -4.05
CA ALA A 105 -16.54 13.12 -4.79
C ALA A 105 -15.01 12.92 -4.90
N ILE A 106 -14.26 14.02 -5.13
CA ILE A 106 -12.79 14.00 -5.19
C ILE A 106 -12.20 13.63 -3.81
N ARG A 107 -12.73 14.22 -2.72
CA ARG A 107 -12.28 13.92 -1.34
C ARG A 107 -12.53 12.46 -0.96
N ALA A 108 -13.72 11.94 -1.25
CA ALA A 108 -14.09 10.55 -0.97
C ALA A 108 -13.22 9.57 -1.77
N LEU A 109 -12.93 9.87 -3.03
CA LEU A 109 -12.03 9.07 -3.84
C LEU A 109 -10.62 9.05 -3.26
N TYR A 110 -10.06 10.22 -2.92
CA TYR A 110 -8.73 10.31 -2.33
C TYR A 110 -8.62 9.47 -1.04
N GLN A 111 -9.61 9.55 -0.15
CA GLN A 111 -9.61 8.75 1.09
C GLN A 111 -9.61 7.26 0.79
N ARG A 112 -10.43 6.80 -0.17
CA ARG A 112 -10.46 5.38 -0.58
C ARG A 112 -9.12 4.93 -1.16
N ILE A 113 -8.49 5.76 -2.00
CA ILE A 113 -7.18 5.46 -2.59
C ILE A 113 -6.13 5.32 -1.49
N SER A 114 -6.06 6.31 -0.59
CA SER A 114 -5.09 6.32 0.50
C SER A 114 -5.28 5.11 1.43
N GLN A 115 -6.51 4.81 1.84
CA GLN A 115 -6.83 3.65 2.67
C GLN A 115 -6.50 2.32 1.98
N THR A 116 -6.82 2.19 0.69
CA THR A 116 -6.54 0.97 -0.07
C THR A 116 -5.03 0.75 -0.21
N LYS A 117 -4.27 1.80 -0.57
CA LYS A 117 -2.80 1.73 -0.65
C LYS A 117 -2.17 1.40 0.69
N PHE A 118 -2.65 2.03 1.77
CA PHE A 118 -2.17 1.73 3.13
C PHE A 118 -2.46 0.28 3.52
N LEU A 119 -3.68 -0.22 3.31
CA LEU A 119 -4.06 -1.59 3.64
C LEU A 119 -3.24 -2.61 2.82
N LEU A 120 -3.04 -2.38 1.53
CA LEU A 120 -2.19 -3.21 0.69
C LEU A 120 -0.73 -3.21 1.16
N LEU A 121 -0.20 -2.06 1.59
CA LEU A 121 1.14 -1.96 2.13
C LEU A 121 1.29 -2.74 3.45
N VAL A 122 0.30 -2.65 4.34
CA VAL A 122 0.29 -3.41 5.61
C VAL A 122 0.21 -4.91 5.34
N LEU A 123 -0.71 -5.36 4.48
CA LEU A 123 -0.82 -6.77 4.09
C LEU A 123 0.46 -7.28 3.42
N GLY A 124 1.04 -6.50 2.52
CA GLY A 124 2.32 -6.79 1.90
C GLY A 124 3.42 -6.96 2.95
N THR A 125 3.54 -6.02 3.87
CA THR A 125 4.54 -6.07 4.96
C THR A 125 4.36 -7.31 5.84
N LEU A 126 3.13 -7.64 6.23
CA LEU A 126 2.85 -8.81 7.05
C LEU A 126 3.20 -10.12 6.33
N LEU A 127 2.87 -10.23 5.04
CA LEU A 127 3.24 -11.38 4.22
C LEU A 127 4.74 -11.50 4.01
N TYR A 128 5.43 -10.37 3.83
CA TYR A 128 6.88 -10.33 3.73
C TYR A 128 7.53 -10.87 5.01
N LEU A 129 7.12 -10.36 6.17
CA LEU A 129 7.65 -10.80 7.46
C LEU A 129 7.35 -12.27 7.74
N ALA A 130 6.13 -12.73 7.44
CA ALA A 130 5.74 -14.13 7.61
C ALA A 130 6.56 -15.06 6.70
N GLY A 131 6.68 -14.72 5.41
CA GLY A 131 7.46 -15.50 4.44
C GLY A 131 8.94 -15.54 4.79
N LEU A 132 9.53 -14.40 5.15
CA LEU A 132 10.93 -14.30 5.55
C LEU A 132 11.18 -15.10 6.83
N SER A 133 10.33 -14.96 7.85
CA SER A 133 10.47 -15.68 9.12
C SER A 133 10.40 -17.19 8.91
N MET A 134 9.47 -17.67 8.07
CA MET A 134 9.40 -19.09 7.71
C MET A 134 10.64 -19.56 6.96
N MET A 135 11.13 -18.79 5.99
CA MET A 135 12.35 -19.13 5.25
C MET A 135 13.56 -19.23 6.17
N VAL A 136 13.76 -18.25 7.06
CA VAL A 136 14.85 -18.23 8.05
C VAL A 136 14.71 -19.40 9.02
N TYR A 137 13.50 -19.69 9.51
CA TYR A 137 13.22 -20.83 10.38
C TYR A 137 13.61 -22.16 9.71
N PHE A 138 13.17 -22.38 8.47
CA PHE A 138 13.53 -23.60 7.73
C PHE A 138 15.03 -23.67 7.43
N TYR A 139 15.68 -22.55 7.17
CA TYR A 139 17.12 -22.50 6.96
C TYR A 139 17.89 -22.88 8.23
N LEU A 140 17.58 -22.28 9.37
CA LEU A 140 18.31 -22.51 10.63
C LEU A 140 18.02 -23.88 11.25
N TYR A 141 16.75 -24.30 11.29
CA TYR A 141 16.34 -25.47 12.07
C TYR A 141 16.21 -26.76 11.25
N ARG A 142 16.09 -26.69 9.92
CA ARG A 142 15.93 -27.88 9.06
C ARG A 142 17.20 -28.27 8.32
N GLN A 143 18.20 -27.37 8.24
CA GLN A 143 19.55 -27.70 7.74
C GLN A 143 20.54 -27.99 8.87
N ALA A 144 20.15 -27.89 10.15
CA ALA A 144 21.01 -28.34 11.24
C ALA A 144 21.27 -29.84 11.06
N PRO A 145 22.52 -30.28 10.82
CA PRO A 145 22.82 -31.69 10.77
C PRO A 145 22.43 -32.30 12.11
N ALA A 146 21.77 -33.46 12.08
CA ALA A 146 21.60 -34.26 13.28
C ALA A 146 23.02 -34.59 13.78
N VAL A 147 23.44 -33.91 14.85
CA VAL A 147 24.64 -34.25 15.61
C VAL A 147 24.33 -35.45 16.47
#